data_AF-A0A838VX45-F1
#
_entry.id   AF-A0A838VX45-F1
#
_cell.length_a   1.000
_cell.length_b   1.000
_cell.length_c   1.000
_cell.angle_alpha   90.00
_cell.angle_beta   90.00
_cell.angle_gamma   90.00
#
_symmetry.space_group_name_H-M   'P 1'
#
loop_
_entity.id
_entity.type
_entity.pdbx_description
1 polymer ?
#
loop_
_entity_poly.entity_id
_entity_poly.type
_entity_poly.pdbx_seq_one_letter_code
_entity_poly.pdbx_strand_id
1 'polypeptide(L)'
;MRHYRVYVLFFISSSLYASYWKADNFADKAVVRVPVADATTRPLQPLDAQKTAQELYNLLPLAPDKHLLSCYRTHQFLFNETVTIKRTQGLEVECALDNFFYIDDDGKVRNSFWTLKSNILPLSGLIKNQKINAVPAPYCTKKGEICSHTGLLSLSWPWYNPSTQQTYSAGTRFIRKPEKDTPTRYAIALLDSTNLAVKIGYVPKDYSIIEFAKTKDQSKRMFVRMLKKWVANPSGIIGYVWGGCSFIKSYRDNRFSLVSDIRFGKQVEFWQRPEDCERPFTGCECSALILRVAQLCGMPYFYRNTTTIEKCLRPLGRNERVEEGDIIWYQGHVQIVSDLRHNKLIEAVGYQAGYGITHEIELEKVFAGIKTYRDLMQVHFTKKPLKRLDKNKKPLRTIRELKILKLSSLWENV
;
A
#
# COMPACT_ATOMS: atom_id res chain seq x y z
N MET A 1 22.82 40.60 29.79
CA MET A 1 23.25 39.33 29.17
C MET A 1 22.55 38.17 29.84
N ARG A 2 21.52 37.59 29.22
CA ARG A 2 20.82 36.39 29.71
C ARG A 2 21.23 35.21 28.82
N HIS A 3 22.02 34.29 29.36
CA HIS A 3 22.38 33.05 28.68
C HIS A 3 21.26 32.02 28.81
N TYR A 4 20.80 31.54 27.66
CA TYR A 4 19.86 30.44 27.51
C TYR A 4 20.46 29.12 28.03
N ARG A 5 19.74 28.43 28.92
CA ARG A 5 19.92 27.00 29.20
C ARG A 5 18.91 26.21 28.38
N VAL A 6 19.36 25.65 27.26
CA VAL A 6 18.62 24.61 26.52
C VAL A 6 19.62 23.51 26.19
N TYR A 7 19.78 22.52 27.07
CA TYR A 7 20.39 21.23 26.72
C TYR A 7 19.88 20.15 27.67
N VAL A 8 19.92 18.91 27.17
CA VAL A 8 19.54 17.63 27.82
C VAL A 8 18.08 17.20 27.61
N LEU A 9 17.73 16.83 26.37
CA LEU A 9 16.65 15.89 26.08
C LEU A 9 16.97 14.92 24.92
N PHE A 10 18.24 14.77 24.53
CA PHE A 10 18.63 14.04 23.30
C PHE A 10 19.24 12.63 23.47
N PHE A 11 19.40 12.11 24.69
CA PHE A 11 20.08 10.82 24.92
C PHE A 11 19.17 9.61 25.21
N ILE A 12 17.83 9.76 25.19
CA ILE A 12 16.90 8.66 25.53
C ILE A 12 16.40 7.89 24.29
N SER A 13 16.66 8.35 23.06
CA SER A 13 16.06 7.73 21.87
C SER A 13 16.74 6.43 21.40
N SER A 14 18.04 6.25 21.66
CA SER A 14 18.76 5.04 21.22
C SER A 14 18.49 3.82 22.12
N SER A 15 18.25 4.02 23.42
CA SER A 15 17.97 2.93 24.36
C SER A 15 16.58 2.32 24.16
N LEU A 16 15.57 3.14 23.82
CA LEU A 16 14.20 2.69 23.55
C LEU A 16 14.06 1.88 22.26
N TYR A 17 14.89 2.17 21.25
CA TYR A 17 14.86 1.41 20.00
C TYR A 17 15.48 0.02 20.16
N ALA A 18 16.58 -0.08 20.89
CA ALA A 18 17.18 -1.36 21.25
C ALA A 18 16.26 -2.20 22.14
N SER A 19 15.43 -1.58 23.01
CA SER A 19 14.51 -2.32 23.87
C SER A 19 13.32 -2.95 23.12
N TYR A 20 12.83 -2.35 22.02
CA TYR A 20 11.78 -2.99 21.20
C TYR A 20 12.24 -4.34 20.68
N TRP A 21 13.51 -4.40 20.27
CA TRP A 21 14.12 -5.59 19.70
C TRP A 21 14.50 -6.64 20.76
N LYS A 22 14.81 -6.26 22.00
CA LYS A 22 15.33 -7.21 23.01
C LYS A 22 14.35 -8.31 23.48
N ALA A 23 13.05 -8.21 23.20
CA ALA A 23 12.03 -9.14 23.72
C ALA A 23 11.51 -10.19 22.70
N ASP A 24 11.81 -10.03 21.40
CA ASP A 24 11.24 -10.91 20.36
C ASP A 24 12.20 -12.04 19.96
N ASN A 25 11.66 -13.23 19.71
CA ASN A 25 12.41 -14.34 19.13
C ASN A 25 12.76 -14.00 17.66
N PHE A 26 14.00 -13.59 17.42
CA PHE A 26 14.49 -13.19 16.10
C PHE A 26 14.71 -14.31 15.10
N ALA A 27 14.68 -15.57 15.55
CA ALA A 27 15.03 -16.71 14.71
C ALA A 27 14.22 -16.71 13.40
N ASP A 28 12.96 -16.30 13.48
CA ASP A 28 12.00 -16.33 12.37
C ASP A 28 11.70 -14.94 11.78
N LYS A 29 12.34 -13.86 12.25
CA LYS A 29 12.10 -12.52 11.72
C LYS A 29 13.04 -12.21 10.56
N ALA A 30 12.52 -11.52 9.55
CA ALA A 30 13.29 -11.11 8.38
C ALA A 30 12.83 -9.73 7.88
N VAL A 31 13.57 -9.17 6.91
CA VAL A 31 13.25 -7.90 6.26
C VAL A 31 13.24 -8.06 4.75
N VAL A 32 12.36 -7.33 4.08
CA VAL A 32 12.30 -7.26 2.62
C VAL A 32 13.48 -6.43 2.12
N ARG A 33 14.33 -7.03 1.27
CA ARG A 33 15.60 -6.44 0.81
C ARG A 33 15.58 -5.87 -0.61
N VAL A 34 14.46 -6.01 -1.31
CA VAL A 34 14.24 -5.45 -2.66
C VAL A 34 13.27 -4.27 -2.60
N PRO A 35 13.31 -3.32 -3.54
CA PRO A 35 12.40 -2.17 -3.54
C PRO A 35 10.91 -2.55 -3.46
N VAL A 36 10.52 -3.55 -4.24
CA VAL A 36 9.17 -4.12 -4.28
C VAL A 36 9.29 -5.63 -4.51
N ALA A 37 8.53 -6.42 -3.77
CA ALA A 37 8.42 -7.86 -3.95
C ALA A 37 6.95 -8.27 -4.14
N ASP A 38 6.65 -9.01 -5.21
CA ASP A 38 5.32 -9.59 -5.38
C ASP A 38 5.04 -10.65 -4.32
N ALA A 39 3.80 -10.69 -3.85
CA ALA A 39 3.33 -11.62 -2.84
C ALA A 39 1.98 -12.27 -3.23
N THR A 40 1.86 -13.56 -2.98
CA THR A 40 0.73 -14.42 -3.41
C THR A 40 0.16 -15.18 -2.22
N THR A 41 -1.05 -15.74 -2.33
CA THR A 41 -1.66 -16.52 -1.23
C THR A 41 -1.20 -17.98 -1.18
N ARG A 42 -0.43 -18.42 -2.17
CA ARG A 42 0.08 -19.79 -2.32
C ARG A 42 1.42 -19.76 -3.08
N PRO A 43 2.29 -20.76 -2.91
CA PRO A 43 3.49 -20.86 -3.72
C PRO A 43 3.12 -21.06 -5.20
N LEU A 44 3.90 -20.46 -6.10
CA LEU A 44 3.63 -20.52 -7.53
C LEU A 44 4.28 -21.73 -8.20
N GLN A 45 5.41 -22.23 -7.68
CA GLN A 45 6.15 -23.36 -8.27
C GLN A 45 5.27 -24.59 -8.60
N PRO A 46 4.28 -24.99 -7.78
CA PRO A 46 3.42 -26.13 -8.11
C PRO A 46 2.45 -25.91 -9.27
N LEU A 47 2.27 -24.67 -9.74
CA LEU A 47 1.31 -24.34 -10.81
C LEU A 47 1.85 -24.68 -12.20
N ASP A 48 3.16 -24.77 -12.36
CA ASP A 48 3.83 -25.11 -13.61
C ASP A 48 5.23 -25.67 -13.30
N ALA A 49 5.34 -27.00 -13.30
CA ALA A 49 6.56 -27.71 -12.95
C ALA A 49 7.73 -27.48 -13.93
N GLN A 50 7.46 -26.92 -15.12
CA GLN A 50 8.48 -26.67 -16.14
C GLN A 50 9.21 -25.33 -15.95
N LYS A 51 8.71 -24.45 -15.07
CA LYS A 51 9.28 -23.12 -14.82
C LYS A 51 9.78 -23.01 -13.39
N THR A 52 10.85 -22.28 -13.18
CA THR A 52 11.30 -21.89 -11.85
C THR A 52 10.34 -20.90 -11.20
N ALA A 53 10.34 -20.82 -9.87
CA ALA A 53 9.53 -19.86 -9.13
C ALA A 53 9.80 -18.43 -9.63
N GLN A 54 11.07 -18.07 -9.85
CA GLN A 54 11.45 -16.74 -10.34
C GLN A 54 10.79 -16.39 -11.68
N GLU A 55 10.78 -17.34 -12.62
CA GLU A 55 10.10 -17.16 -13.90
C GLU A 55 8.59 -16.98 -13.70
N LEU A 56 7.97 -17.75 -12.80
CA LEU A 56 6.55 -17.64 -12.50
C LEU A 56 6.13 -16.30 -11.88
N TYR A 57 6.96 -15.73 -10.99
CA TYR A 57 6.70 -14.36 -10.51
C TYR A 57 6.83 -13.32 -11.63
N ASN A 58 7.79 -13.49 -12.56
CA ASN A 58 7.95 -12.60 -13.71
C ASN A 58 6.78 -12.67 -14.72
N LEU A 59 6.00 -13.76 -14.69
CA LEU A 59 4.80 -13.95 -15.49
C LEU A 59 3.54 -13.25 -14.93
N LEU A 60 3.57 -12.76 -13.68
CA LEU A 60 2.42 -12.09 -13.08
C LEU A 60 2.07 -10.80 -13.87
N PRO A 61 0.87 -10.68 -14.47
CA PRO A 61 0.51 -9.54 -15.32
C PRO A 61 0.13 -8.29 -14.49
N LEU A 62 -0.23 -7.18 -15.15
CA LEU A 62 -0.79 -6.01 -14.46
C LEU A 62 -2.11 -6.34 -13.78
N ALA A 63 -3.05 -6.92 -14.54
CA ALA A 63 -4.33 -7.38 -14.02
C ALA A 63 -4.93 -8.48 -14.90
N PRO A 64 -5.69 -9.41 -14.31
CA PRO A 64 -6.50 -10.35 -15.07
C PRO A 64 -7.66 -9.62 -15.78
N ASP A 65 -8.20 -10.17 -16.87
CA ASP A 65 -9.51 -9.72 -17.37
C ASP A 65 -10.65 -10.35 -16.57
N LYS A 66 -11.00 -11.61 -16.84
CA LYS A 66 -12.11 -12.31 -16.16
C LYS A 66 -11.67 -13.45 -15.26
N HIS A 67 -10.58 -14.12 -15.60
CA HIS A 67 -10.13 -15.30 -14.89
C HIS A 67 -9.08 -14.94 -13.84
N LEU A 68 -9.43 -15.06 -12.55
CA LEU A 68 -8.51 -14.84 -11.43
C LEU A 68 -7.24 -15.71 -11.52
N LEU A 69 -7.31 -16.83 -12.24
CA LEU A 69 -6.17 -17.72 -12.48
C LEU A 69 -5.07 -17.09 -13.35
N SER A 70 -5.32 -15.95 -14.00
CA SER A 70 -4.29 -15.26 -14.78
C SER A 70 -3.40 -14.35 -13.95
N CYS A 71 -3.75 -14.04 -12.71
CA CYS A 71 -2.90 -13.27 -11.79
C CYS A 71 -3.04 -13.75 -10.34
N TYR A 72 -1.99 -14.39 -9.83
CA TYR A 72 -1.93 -14.85 -8.44
C TYR A 72 -1.40 -13.78 -7.46
N ARG A 73 -1.04 -12.58 -7.96
CA ARG A 73 -0.60 -11.48 -7.10
C ARG A 73 -1.75 -11.07 -6.19
N THR A 74 -1.46 -10.98 -4.91
CA THR A 74 -2.43 -10.56 -3.88
C THR A 74 -1.91 -9.45 -2.99
N HIS A 75 -0.61 -9.19 -2.99
CA HIS A 75 0.01 -8.05 -2.33
C HIS A 75 1.39 -7.76 -2.94
N GLN A 76 2.01 -6.67 -2.48
CA GLN A 76 3.40 -6.34 -2.76
C GLN A 76 4.06 -5.83 -1.50
N PHE A 77 5.15 -6.48 -1.09
CA PHE A 77 5.98 -5.99 -0.01
C PHE A 77 6.88 -4.86 -0.48
N LEU A 78 7.18 -3.92 0.41
CA LEU A 78 8.14 -2.85 0.18
C LEU A 78 9.44 -3.13 0.90
N PHE A 79 10.52 -2.54 0.39
CA PHE A 79 11.80 -2.49 1.08
C PHE A 79 11.65 -2.11 2.55
N ASN A 80 12.45 -2.73 3.42
CA ASN A 80 12.43 -2.51 4.87
C ASN A 80 11.15 -2.97 5.62
N GLU A 81 10.14 -3.54 4.95
CA GLU A 81 9.05 -4.18 5.68
C GLU A 81 9.58 -5.42 6.42
N THR A 82 9.30 -5.46 7.72
CA THR A 82 9.68 -6.59 8.58
C THR A 82 8.60 -7.65 8.51
N VAL A 83 9.02 -8.91 8.36
CA VAL A 83 8.13 -10.06 8.22
C VAL A 83 8.51 -11.16 9.21
N THR A 84 7.56 -12.04 9.49
CA THR A 84 7.80 -13.31 10.20
C THR A 84 7.76 -14.46 9.20
N ILE A 85 8.87 -15.17 9.04
CA ILE A 85 8.94 -16.40 8.25
C ILE A 85 8.10 -17.47 8.95
N LYS A 86 7.15 -18.08 8.22
CA LYS A 86 6.28 -19.15 8.74
C LYS A 86 6.71 -20.52 8.25
N ARG A 87 7.07 -20.61 6.97
CA ARG A 87 7.58 -21.84 6.34
C ARG A 87 8.29 -21.51 5.03
N THR A 88 9.09 -22.46 4.55
CA THR A 88 9.82 -22.36 3.28
C THR A 88 9.46 -23.56 2.40
N GLN A 89 9.32 -23.34 1.10
CA GLN A 89 9.10 -24.39 0.11
C GLN A 89 9.95 -24.09 -1.14
N GLY A 90 11.05 -24.81 -1.31
CA GLY A 90 11.99 -24.57 -2.40
C GLY A 90 12.55 -23.14 -2.39
N LEU A 91 12.31 -22.41 -3.48
CA LEU A 91 12.73 -21.01 -3.65
C LEU A 91 11.73 -19.99 -3.11
N GLU A 92 10.62 -20.44 -2.52
CA GLU A 92 9.56 -19.59 -1.99
C GLU A 92 9.49 -19.68 -0.47
N VAL A 93 9.06 -18.58 0.15
CA VAL A 93 8.91 -18.46 1.59
C VAL A 93 7.56 -17.83 1.91
N GLU A 94 6.87 -18.39 2.90
CA GLU A 94 5.65 -17.80 3.44
C GLU A 94 6.01 -16.86 4.59
N CYS A 95 5.58 -15.61 4.45
CA CYS A 95 5.84 -14.51 5.36
C CYS A 95 4.53 -13.95 5.90
N ALA A 96 4.45 -13.78 7.22
CA ALA A 96 3.37 -13.05 7.87
C ALA A 96 3.78 -11.61 8.18
N LEU A 97 2.86 -10.67 7.98
CA LEU A 97 3.06 -9.26 8.29
C LEU A 97 2.11 -8.81 9.41
N ASP A 98 2.64 -8.01 10.33
CA ASP A 98 1.87 -7.52 11.48
C ASP A 98 1.16 -6.18 11.15
N ASN A 99 1.51 -5.54 10.03
CA ASN A 99 1.00 -4.22 9.63
C ASN A 99 -0.23 -4.25 8.70
N PHE A 100 -0.80 -5.42 8.40
CA PHE A 100 -2.12 -5.54 7.78
C PHE A 100 -2.62 -6.98 7.83
N PHE A 101 -3.92 -7.16 7.59
CA PHE A 101 -4.57 -8.46 7.47
C PHE A 101 -5.68 -8.42 6.41
N TYR A 102 -6.15 -9.59 6.00
CA TYR A 102 -7.34 -9.76 5.19
C TYR A 102 -8.26 -10.84 5.77
N ILE A 103 -9.54 -10.71 5.50
CA ILE A 103 -10.55 -11.73 5.73
C ILE A 103 -10.76 -12.46 4.40
N ASP A 104 -10.55 -13.78 4.41
CA ASP A 104 -10.75 -14.65 3.25
C ASP A 104 -12.24 -15.00 3.05
N ASP A 105 -12.52 -15.78 2.00
CA ASP A 105 -13.89 -16.17 1.63
C ASP A 105 -14.56 -17.06 2.70
N ASP A 106 -13.76 -17.78 3.50
CA ASP A 106 -14.24 -18.56 4.66
C ASP A 106 -14.47 -17.68 5.90
N GLY A 107 -14.24 -16.37 5.80
CA GLY A 107 -14.32 -15.45 6.94
C GLY A 107 -13.13 -15.52 7.90
N LYS A 108 -12.05 -16.24 7.55
CA LYS A 108 -10.86 -16.36 8.41
C LYS A 108 -9.95 -15.17 8.22
N VAL A 109 -9.41 -14.68 9.33
CA VAL A 109 -8.38 -13.64 9.33
C VAL A 109 -7.04 -14.25 8.91
N ARG A 110 -6.39 -13.63 7.94
CA ARG A 110 -5.11 -14.03 7.37
C ARG A 110 -4.18 -12.82 7.27
N ASN A 111 -2.89 -13.05 7.42
CA ASN A 111 -1.87 -12.03 7.22
C ASN A 111 -0.58 -12.60 6.60
N SER A 112 -0.67 -13.80 6.04
CA SER A 112 0.45 -14.52 5.43
C SER A 112 0.37 -14.53 3.91
N PHE A 113 1.53 -14.43 3.28
CA PHE A 113 1.71 -14.46 1.83
C PHE A 113 3.02 -15.15 1.47
N TRP A 114 3.07 -15.71 0.28
CA TRP A 114 4.26 -16.31 -0.32
C TRP A 114 4.99 -15.29 -1.18
N THR A 115 6.32 -15.32 -1.14
CA THR A 115 7.20 -14.57 -2.05
C THR A 115 8.47 -15.38 -2.32
N LEU A 116 9.34 -14.89 -3.20
CA LEU A 116 10.66 -15.48 -3.41
C LEU A 116 11.55 -15.30 -2.18
N LYS A 117 12.26 -16.37 -1.80
CA LYS A 117 13.22 -16.36 -0.71
C LYS A 117 14.34 -15.32 -0.92
N SER A 118 14.71 -15.05 -2.17
CA SER A 118 15.69 -14.03 -2.55
C SER A 118 15.27 -12.60 -2.18
N ASN A 119 13.97 -12.34 -1.99
CA ASN A 119 13.45 -11.04 -1.58
C ASN A 119 13.58 -10.78 -0.07
N ILE A 120 13.92 -11.81 0.72
CA ILE A 120 13.85 -11.80 2.17
C ILE A 120 15.26 -11.98 2.77
N LEU A 121 15.60 -11.12 3.73
CA LEU A 121 16.87 -11.15 4.47
C LEU A 121 16.61 -11.43 5.96
N PRO A 122 17.05 -12.57 6.52
CA PRO A 122 16.88 -12.87 7.93
C PRO A 122 17.51 -11.81 8.85
N LEU A 123 16.77 -11.37 9.88
CA LEU A 123 17.26 -10.35 10.82
C LEU A 123 18.41 -10.87 11.68
N SER A 124 18.48 -12.17 11.93
CA SER A 124 19.59 -12.81 12.65
C SER A 124 20.96 -12.50 12.02
N GLY A 125 21.03 -12.40 10.69
CA GLY A 125 22.24 -11.99 9.97
C GLY A 125 22.58 -10.50 10.17
N LEU A 126 21.58 -9.64 10.32
CA LEU A 126 21.79 -8.21 10.57
C LEU A 126 22.21 -7.91 12.01
N ILE A 127 21.65 -8.64 12.98
CA ILE A 127 21.98 -8.50 14.40
C ILE A 127 23.43 -8.89 14.65
N LYS A 128 23.87 -10.05 14.13
CA LYS A 128 25.27 -10.50 14.24
C LYS A 128 26.26 -9.46 13.72
N ASN A 129 25.86 -8.69 12.70
CA ASN A 129 26.67 -7.65 12.08
C ASN A 129 26.45 -6.24 12.65
N GLN A 130 25.63 -6.08 13.70
CA GLN A 130 25.25 -4.78 14.30
C GLN A 130 24.56 -3.80 13.32
N LYS A 131 23.86 -4.33 12.31
CA LYS A 131 23.22 -3.55 11.24
C LYS A 131 21.72 -3.38 11.40
N ILE A 132 21.13 -3.96 12.44
CA ILE A 132 19.69 -3.89 12.73
C ILE A 132 19.19 -2.44 12.87
N ASN A 133 20.07 -1.51 13.27
CA ASN A 133 19.78 -0.08 13.41
C ASN A 133 19.53 0.65 12.07
N ALA A 134 19.60 -0.05 10.94
CA ALA A 134 19.18 0.46 9.62
C ALA A 134 17.75 0.02 9.23
N VAL A 135 17.12 -0.88 10.00
CA VAL A 135 15.78 -1.40 9.74
C VAL A 135 14.75 -0.63 10.58
N PRO A 136 13.76 0.03 9.95
CA PRO A 136 12.67 0.68 10.67
C PRO A 136 11.82 -0.35 11.42
N ALA A 137 11.32 0.06 12.58
CA ALA A 137 10.38 -0.73 13.36
C ALA A 137 9.12 -0.93 12.51
N PRO A 138 8.46 -2.09 12.58
CA PRO A 138 7.22 -2.32 11.84
C PRO A 138 6.15 -1.30 12.25
N TYR A 139 5.13 -1.12 11.42
CA TYR A 139 3.92 -0.45 11.91
C TYR A 139 3.31 -1.36 12.98
N CYS A 140 3.17 -0.87 14.20
CA CYS A 140 2.63 -1.64 15.32
C CYS A 140 1.21 -1.19 15.66
N THR A 141 0.38 -2.16 16.05
CA THR A 141 -1.01 -2.01 16.52
C THR A 141 -1.14 -2.12 18.04
N LYS A 142 -0.06 -2.39 18.78
CA LYS A 142 -0.20 -2.75 20.19
C LYS A 142 -0.71 -1.56 21.01
N LYS A 143 -1.98 -1.67 21.44
CA LYS A 143 -2.70 -0.89 22.47
C LYS A 143 -3.07 0.56 22.13
N GLY A 144 -3.94 0.85 21.16
CA GLY A 144 -4.47 2.24 21.06
C GLY A 144 -3.48 3.28 20.51
N GLU A 145 -2.19 3.04 20.66
CA GLU A 145 -1.13 4.01 20.45
C GLU A 145 -0.57 3.85 19.05
N ILE A 146 -0.85 4.86 18.21
CA ILE A 146 -0.07 5.10 17.01
C ILE A 146 1.37 5.30 17.49
N CYS A 147 2.21 4.26 17.39
CA CYS A 147 3.62 4.37 17.76
C CYS A 147 4.28 5.43 16.87
N SER A 148 4.32 6.67 17.33
CA SER A 148 5.08 7.71 16.67
C SER A 148 6.54 7.44 16.96
N HIS A 149 7.20 6.75 16.05
CA HIS A 149 8.64 6.57 16.15
C HIS A 149 9.30 7.85 15.66
N THR A 150 9.66 8.72 16.59
CA THR A 150 10.54 9.85 16.31
C THR A 150 11.82 9.30 15.68
N GLY A 151 12.19 9.82 14.51
CA GLY A 151 13.38 9.35 13.79
C GLY A 151 13.10 8.38 12.64
N LEU A 152 11.85 8.17 12.26
CA LEU A 152 11.51 7.51 11.00
C LEU A 152 11.12 8.51 9.90
N LEU A 153 11.43 8.13 8.67
CA LEU A 153 11.07 8.84 7.45
C LEU A 153 10.37 7.88 6.51
N SER A 154 9.22 8.31 5.99
CA SER A 154 8.44 7.61 4.98
C SER A 154 8.51 8.34 3.64
N LEU A 155 8.61 7.62 2.53
CA LEU A 155 8.54 8.23 1.19
C LEU A 155 7.11 8.59 0.81
N SER A 156 6.84 9.86 0.50
CA SER A 156 5.56 10.29 -0.09
C SER A 156 5.52 10.15 -1.61
N TRP A 157 6.67 9.96 -2.24
CA TRP A 157 6.85 9.79 -3.69
C TRP A 157 7.94 8.73 -3.98
N PRO A 158 7.93 8.10 -5.17
CA PRO A 158 9.04 7.27 -5.61
C PRO A 158 10.37 7.99 -5.53
N TRP A 159 11.41 7.32 -5.06
CA TRP A 159 12.75 7.90 -4.94
C TRP A 159 13.80 6.98 -5.55
N TYR A 160 14.44 7.44 -6.61
CA TYR A 160 15.60 6.77 -7.19
C TYR A 160 16.86 7.13 -6.41
N ASN A 161 17.60 6.11 -5.99
CA ASN A 161 18.90 6.27 -5.35
C ASN A 161 20.03 5.87 -6.31
N PRO A 162 20.91 6.80 -6.70
CA PRO A 162 22.05 6.51 -7.57
C PRO A 162 23.04 5.48 -6.99
N SER A 163 23.18 5.42 -5.66
CA SER A 163 24.16 4.54 -5.02
C SER A 163 23.76 3.05 -5.01
N THR A 164 22.46 2.77 -5.07
CA THR A 164 21.92 1.40 -5.16
C THR A 164 21.36 1.09 -6.54
N GLN A 165 21.26 2.09 -7.43
CA GLN A 165 20.65 1.97 -8.76
C GLN A 165 19.21 1.43 -8.69
N GLN A 166 18.50 1.81 -7.62
CA GLN A 166 17.15 1.31 -7.33
C GLN A 166 16.18 2.47 -7.09
N THR A 167 14.94 2.28 -7.52
CA THR A 167 13.82 3.17 -7.20
C THR A 167 12.98 2.57 -6.09
N TYR A 168 12.92 3.25 -4.95
CA TYR A 168 12.12 2.84 -3.80
C TYR A 168 10.70 3.37 -3.92
N SER A 169 9.73 2.55 -3.52
CA SER A 169 8.31 2.88 -3.60
C SER A 169 7.93 3.98 -2.61
N ALA A 170 6.98 4.83 -2.99
CA ALA A 170 6.23 5.60 -2.00
C ALA A 170 5.66 4.63 -0.94
N GLY A 171 5.71 5.02 0.34
CA GLY A 171 5.42 4.17 1.49
C GLY A 171 6.62 3.48 2.14
N THR A 172 7.77 3.42 1.44
CA THR A 172 9.00 2.83 2.02
C THR A 172 9.47 3.65 3.21
N ARG A 173 9.86 2.96 4.29
CA ARG A 173 10.33 3.57 5.54
C ARG A 173 11.83 3.43 5.71
N PHE A 174 12.42 4.44 6.33
CA PHE A 174 13.83 4.49 6.64
C PHE A 174 14.06 5.06 8.04
N ILE A 175 15.18 4.68 8.64
CA ILE A 175 15.71 5.36 9.82
C ILE A 175 16.31 6.68 9.38
N ARG A 176 15.81 7.81 9.89
CA ARG A 176 16.37 9.14 9.67
C ARG A 176 17.64 9.33 10.50
N LYS A 177 18.58 10.13 9.98
CA LYS A 177 19.81 10.57 10.63
C LYS A 177 19.83 12.10 10.72
N PRO A 178 19.06 12.70 11.65
CA PRO A 178 18.83 14.14 11.69
C PRO A 178 20.11 14.97 11.76
N GLU A 179 21.15 14.44 12.40
CA GLU A 179 22.47 15.05 12.53
C GLU A 179 23.21 15.22 11.19
N LYS A 180 22.75 14.54 10.13
CA LYS A 180 23.29 14.62 8.76
C LYS A 180 22.31 15.25 7.78
N ASP A 181 21.18 15.75 8.24
CA ASP A 181 20.21 16.42 7.36
C ASP A 181 20.80 17.68 6.73
N THR A 182 20.31 18.03 5.55
CA THR A 182 20.65 19.28 4.86
C THR A 182 19.41 20.18 4.77
N PRO A 183 19.55 21.44 4.28
CA PRO A 183 18.40 22.30 4.07
C PRO A 183 17.34 21.69 3.15
N THR A 184 17.73 20.91 2.15
CA THR A 184 16.84 20.39 1.09
C THR A 184 16.63 18.88 1.12
N ARG A 185 17.39 18.14 1.93
CA ARG A 185 17.32 16.67 1.99
C ARG A 185 17.36 16.16 3.42
N TYR A 186 16.71 15.02 3.65
CA TYR A 186 16.86 14.23 4.86
C TYR A 186 17.90 13.13 4.64
N ALA A 187 18.76 12.93 5.62
CA ALA A 187 19.67 11.80 5.66
C ALA A 187 18.98 10.57 6.25
N ILE A 188 19.24 9.41 5.67
CA ILE A 188 18.68 8.12 6.09
C ILE A 188 19.78 7.06 6.23
N ALA A 189 19.55 6.05 7.07
CA ALA A 189 20.29 4.79 7.00
C ALA A 189 19.68 3.89 5.93
N LEU A 190 20.50 3.47 4.97
CA LEU A 190 20.12 2.60 3.88
C LEU A 190 20.95 1.32 3.91
N LEU A 191 20.26 0.18 3.99
CA LEU A 191 20.90 -1.13 3.88
C LEU A 191 21.13 -1.48 2.40
N ASP A 192 22.38 -1.54 1.98
CA ASP A 192 22.76 -2.07 0.67
C ASP A 192 22.52 -3.57 0.66
N SER A 193 21.61 -4.05 -0.19
CA SER A 193 21.23 -5.45 -0.19
C SER A 193 22.37 -6.38 -0.65
N THR A 194 23.32 -5.90 -1.45
CA THR A 194 24.35 -6.72 -2.10
C THR A 194 25.45 -7.13 -1.14
N ASN A 195 26.00 -6.17 -0.40
CA ASN A 195 27.09 -6.39 0.57
C ASN A 195 26.65 -6.18 2.02
N LEU A 196 25.36 -5.95 2.24
CA LEU A 196 24.77 -5.65 3.54
C LEU A 196 25.37 -4.40 4.19
N ALA A 197 26.06 -3.50 3.50
CA ALA A 197 26.63 -2.30 4.12
C ALA A 197 25.52 -1.30 4.48
N VAL A 198 25.67 -0.58 5.59
CA VAL A 198 24.78 0.54 5.91
C VAL A 198 25.39 1.81 5.35
N LYS A 199 24.72 2.39 4.35
CA LYS A 199 25.10 3.65 3.70
C LYS A 199 24.22 4.79 4.20
N ILE A 200 24.71 6.03 4.07
CA ILE A 200 23.87 7.22 4.25
C ILE A 200 23.26 7.59 2.90
N GLY A 201 21.93 7.52 2.81
CA GLY A 201 21.17 8.01 1.66
C GLY A 201 20.62 9.42 1.93
N TYR A 202 20.36 10.19 0.88
CA TYR A 202 19.77 11.54 0.98
C TYR A 202 18.48 11.63 0.16
N VAL A 203 17.36 11.74 0.85
CA VAL A 203 16.02 11.83 0.25
C VAL A 203 15.58 13.30 0.20
N PRO A 204 15.08 13.81 -0.94
CA PRO A 204 14.49 15.15 -1.01
C PRO A 204 13.34 15.34 0.00
N LYS A 205 13.26 16.51 0.63
CA LYS A 205 12.22 16.78 1.66
C LYS A 205 10.80 16.77 1.09
N ASP A 206 10.63 17.16 -0.16
CA ASP A 206 9.34 17.16 -0.89
C ASP A 206 8.87 15.74 -1.32
N TYR A 207 9.76 14.75 -1.22
CA TYR A 207 9.53 13.33 -1.51
C TYR A 207 9.26 12.51 -0.25
N SER A 208 9.21 13.15 0.92
CA SER A 208 9.24 12.45 2.20
C SER A 208 8.36 13.09 3.27
N ILE A 209 8.01 12.27 4.26
CA ILE A 209 7.25 12.63 5.45
C ILE A 209 8.05 12.15 6.65
N ILE A 210 8.35 13.04 7.58
CA ILE A 210 8.83 12.64 8.91
C ILE A 210 7.65 12.04 9.67
N GLU A 211 7.86 10.89 10.29
CA GLU A 211 6.85 10.28 11.15
C GLU A 211 6.84 10.96 12.52
N PHE A 212 5.65 11.36 12.95
CA PHE A 212 5.37 12.01 14.23
C PHE A 212 3.91 11.77 14.60
N ALA A 213 3.59 11.89 15.89
CA ALA A 213 2.23 11.71 16.40
C ALA A 213 1.28 12.75 15.80
N LYS A 214 0.13 12.28 15.31
CA LYS A 214 -0.89 13.12 14.69
C LYS A 214 -2.21 12.90 15.41
N THR A 215 -2.99 13.96 15.52
CA THR A 215 -4.41 13.82 15.89
C THR A 215 -5.17 13.10 14.77
N LYS A 216 -6.30 12.48 15.12
CA LYS A 216 -7.23 11.85 14.16
C LYS A 216 -7.53 12.77 12.98
N ASP A 217 -7.86 14.04 13.25
CA ASP A 217 -8.22 14.99 12.20
C ASP A 217 -7.04 15.40 11.32
N GLN A 218 -5.84 15.55 11.90
CA GLN A 218 -4.63 15.81 11.12
C GLN A 218 -4.32 14.64 10.16
N SER A 219 -4.43 13.40 10.64
CA SER A 219 -4.24 12.21 9.81
C SER A 219 -5.29 12.10 8.71
N LYS A 220 -6.58 12.32 9.00
CA LYS A 220 -7.65 12.34 7.97
C LYS A 220 -7.40 13.42 6.90
N ARG A 221 -7.09 14.66 7.30
CA ARG A 221 -6.79 15.73 6.34
C ARG A 221 -5.55 15.43 5.50
N MET A 222 -4.52 14.85 6.11
CA MET A 222 -3.31 14.44 5.41
C MET A 222 -3.57 13.31 4.42
N PHE A 223 -4.43 12.35 4.78
CA PHE A 223 -4.84 11.23 3.92
C PHE A 223 -5.52 11.71 2.64
N VAL A 224 -6.56 12.55 2.74
CA VAL A 224 -7.26 13.10 1.57
C VAL A 224 -6.31 13.94 0.71
N ARG A 225 -5.49 14.80 1.34
CA ARG A 225 -4.51 15.64 0.63
C ARG A 225 -3.45 14.80 -0.09
N MET A 226 -2.97 13.71 0.50
CA MET A 226 -1.99 12.83 -0.13
C MET A 226 -2.58 12.11 -1.33
N LEU A 227 -3.80 11.58 -1.20
CA LEU A 227 -4.52 10.98 -2.33
C LEU A 227 -4.68 11.99 -3.47
N LYS A 228 -5.15 13.22 -3.17
CA LYS A 228 -5.25 14.31 -4.16
C LYS A 228 -3.90 14.62 -4.82
N LYS A 229 -2.82 14.65 -4.04
CA LYS A 229 -1.45 14.87 -4.55
C LYS A 229 -1.01 13.76 -5.50
N TRP A 230 -1.31 12.49 -5.20
CA TRP A 230 -0.95 11.34 -6.03
C TRP A 230 -1.73 11.31 -7.35
N VAL A 231 -3.02 11.65 -7.35
CA VAL A 231 -3.82 11.68 -8.58
C VAL A 231 -3.58 12.93 -9.43
N ALA A 232 -3.20 14.05 -8.82
CA ALA A 232 -2.82 15.29 -9.52
C ALA A 232 -1.33 15.32 -9.91
N ASN A 233 -0.69 14.16 -10.03
CA ASN A 233 0.74 14.07 -10.32
C ASN A 233 1.06 14.65 -11.71
N PRO A 234 1.88 15.72 -11.80
CA PRO A 234 2.22 16.32 -13.09
C PRO A 234 3.12 15.42 -13.95
N SER A 235 3.80 14.43 -13.36
CA SER A 235 4.70 13.53 -14.08
C SER A 235 3.99 12.35 -14.75
N GLY A 236 2.68 12.18 -14.53
CA GLY A 236 1.88 11.13 -15.16
C GLY A 236 0.91 10.45 -14.20
N ILE A 237 0.40 9.30 -14.62
CA ILE A 237 -0.64 8.53 -13.91
C ILE A 237 -0.06 7.35 -13.14
N ILE A 238 -0.74 6.95 -12.06
CA ILE A 238 -0.47 5.70 -11.34
C ILE A 238 -1.33 4.61 -11.97
N GLY A 239 -0.71 3.59 -12.55
CA GLY A 239 -1.40 2.45 -13.16
C GLY A 239 -2.12 1.58 -12.14
N TYR A 240 -3.25 0.99 -12.53
CA TYR A 240 -3.90 -0.06 -11.76
C TYR A 240 -3.10 -1.36 -11.86
N VAL A 241 -2.80 -1.99 -10.73
CA VAL A 241 -2.18 -3.32 -10.68
C VAL A 241 -2.96 -4.19 -9.72
N TRP A 242 -3.45 -5.34 -10.18
CA TRP A 242 -4.16 -6.33 -9.35
C TRP A 242 -3.23 -6.89 -8.29
N GLY A 243 -3.64 -6.83 -7.03
CA GLY A 243 -2.80 -7.15 -5.87
C GLY A 243 -1.68 -6.12 -5.63
N GLY A 244 -1.60 -5.05 -6.42
CA GLY A 244 -0.55 -4.03 -6.34
C GLY A 244 -0.69 -3.14 -5.12
N CYS A 245 0.42 -2.90 -4.41
CA CYS A 245 0.47 -2.04 -3.22
C CYS A 245 1.76 -1.19 -3.19
N SER A 246 2.24 -0.83 -4.36
CA SER A 246 3.50 -0.10 -4.54
C SER A 246 3.38 0.99 -5.61
N PHE A 247 4.25 1.98 -5.54
CA PHE A 247 4.33 3.09 -6.47
C PHE A 247 5.78 3.50 -6.62
N ILE A 248 6.46 3.01 -7.66
CA ILE A 248 7.84 3.37 -8.00
C ILE A 248 7.94 4.27 -9.25
N LYS A 249 6.89 4.33 -10.07
CA LYS A 249 6.90 5.11 -11.32
C LYS A 249 5.50 5.52 -11.74
N SER A 250 5.45 6.55 -12.57
CA SER A 250 4.23 7.05 -13.21
C SER A 250 4.31 6.80 -14.72
N TYR A 251 3.17 6.56 -15.35
CA TYR A 251 3.08 6.42 -16.80
C TYR A 251 2.69 7.76 -17.42
N ARG A 252 3.37 8.17 -18.49
CA ARG A 252 3.02 9.40 -19.21
C ARG A 252 1.68 9.28 -19.94
N ASP A 253 1.44 8.11 -20.54
CA ASP A 253 0.26 7.83 -21.34
C ASP A 253 -0.64 6.78 -20.69
N ASN A 254 -1.95 6.91 -20.90
CA ASN A 254 -2.92 5.90 -20.45
C ASN A 254 -3.23 4.85 -21.53
N ARG A 255 -2.18 4.24 -22.10
CA ARG A 255 -2.33 3.19 -23.11
C ARG A 255 -2.23 1.82 -22.48
N PHE A 256 -3.15 0.93 -22.83
CA PHE A 256 -3.15 -0.45 -22.41
C PHE A 256 -3.92 -1.29 -23.41
N SER A 257 -3.61 -2.58 -23.46
CA SER A 257 -4.30 -3.55 -24.32
C SER A 257 -4.57 -4.84 -23.57
N LEU A 258 -5.64 -5.52 -23.98
CA LEU A 258 -5.91 -6.89 -23.59
C LEU A 258 -5.06 -7.82 -24.48
N VAL A 259 -4.38 -8.78 -23.88
CA VAL A 259 -3.55 -9.77 -24.58
C VAL A 259 -3.91 -11.16 -24.10
N SER A 260 -3.86 -12.12 -25.04
CA SER A 260 -4.04 -13.55 -24.79
C SER A 260 -2.69 -14.26 -24.94
N ASP A 261 -2.26 -14.98 -23.90
CA ASP A 261 -0.99 -15.72 -23.88
C ASP A 261 -1.08 -16.88 -22.87
N ILE A 262 -0.09 -17.77 -22.88
CA ILE A 262 0.02 -18.87 -21.92
C ILE A 262 0.69 -18.37 -20.63
N ARG A 263 -0.01 -18.55 -19.50
CA ARG A 263 0.50 -18.26 -18.15
C ARG A 263 0.12 -19.42 -17.23
N PHE A 264 1.07 -19.88 -16.42
CA PHE A 264 0.83 -20.96 -15.46
C PHE A 264 0.21 -22.20 -16.13
N GLY A 265 0.75 -22.59 -17.29
CA GLY A 265 0.25 -23.71 -18.10
C GLY A 265 -1.14 -23.53 -18.73
N LYS A 266 -1.73 -22.33 -18.73
CA LYS A 266 -3.09 -22.09 -19.24
C LYS A 266 -3.13 -20.89 -20.18
N GLN A 267 -3.93 -21.01 -21.25
CA GLN A 267 -4.29 -19.85 -22.08
C GLN A 267 -5.14 -18.89 -21.24
N VAL A 268 -4.71 -17.64 -21.13
CA VAL A 268 -5.40 -16.63 -20.33
C VAL A 268 -5.36 -15.26 -21.00
N GLU A 269 -6.33 -14.41 -20.65
CA GLU A 269 -6.34 -13.01 -21.03
C GLU A 269 -5.94 -12.11 -19.85
N PHE A 270 -5.09 -11.12 -20.12
CA PHE A 270 -4.65 -10.14 -19.13
C PHE A 270 -4.33 -8.79 -19.78
N TRP A 271 -4.32 -7.77 -18.94
CA TRP A 271 -4.03 -6.40 -19.34
C TRP A 271 -2.53 -6.12 -19.27
N GLN A 272 -2.01 -5.41 -20.27
CA GLN A 272 -0.62 -4.95 -20.32
C GLN A 272 -0.52 -3.48 -20.73
N ARG A 273 0.61 -2.86 -20.39
CA ARG A 273 1.02 -1.53 -20.86
C ARG A 273 2.26 -1.71 -21.74
N PRO A 274 2.29 -1.19 -22.99
CA PRO A 274 3.42 -1.39 -23.89
C PRO A 274 4.75 -0.88 -23.32
N GLU A 275 4.72 0.21 -22.55
CA GLU A 275 5.89 0.84 -21.95
C GLU A 275 6.41 0.15 -20.68
N ASP A 276 5.73 -0.88 -20.16
CA ASP A 276 6.07 -1.48 -18.87
C ASP A 276 6.79 -2.84 -19.01
N CYS A 277 8.11 -2.77 -19.07
CA CYS A 277 8.98 -3.96 -19.17
C CYS A 277 9.58 -4.41 -17.83
N GLU A 278 9.47 -3.60 -16.77
CA GLU A 278 10.12 -3.89 -15.49
C GLU A 278 9.27 -4.83 -14.63
N ARG A 279 9.94 -5.66 -13.82
CA ARG A 279 9.30 -6.58 -12.87
C ARG A 279 9.84 -6.36 -11.46
N PRO A 280 8.99 -6.53 -10.42
CA PRO A 280 7.54 -6.74 -10.52
C PRO A 280 6.83 -5.49 -11.06
N PHE A 281 5.67 -5.68 -11.69
CA PHE A 281 4.83 -4.56 -12.08
C PHE A 281 4.38 -3.76 -10.86
N THR A 282 4.31 -2.43 -10.95
CA THR A 282 3.96 -1.58 -9.81
C THR A 282 2.77 -0.69 -10.09
N GLY A 283 2.01 -0.43 -9.04
CA GLY A 283 0.75 0.29 -9.07
C GLY A 283 -0.10 -0.07 -7.86
N CYS A 284 -1.29 0.49 -7.82
CA CYS A 284 -2.22 0.29 -6.71
C CYS A 284 -3.50 -0.35 -7.20
N GLU A 285 -4.02 -1.30 -6.43
CA GLU A 285 -5.45 -1.64 -6.47
C GLU A 285 -6.25 -0.81 -5.45
N CYS A 286 -7.58 -0.87 -5.54
CA CYS A 286 -8.49 0.00 -4.80
C CYS A 286 -8.26 0.01 -3.28
N SER A 287 -8.20 -1.16 -2.62
CA SER A 287 -7.99 -1.24 -1.17
C SER A 287 -6.54 -0.97 -0.77
N ALA A 288 -5.58 -1.40 -1.60
CA ALA A 288 -4.16 -1.19 -1.35
C ALA A 288 -3.76 0.29 -1.37
N LEU A 289 -4.37 1.08 -2.26
CA LEU A 289 -4.20 2.54 -2.29
C LEU A 289 -4.55 3.15 -0.92
N ILE A 290 -5.72 2.78 -0.38
CA ILE A 290 -6.18 3.26 0.92
C ILE A 290 -5.21 2.83 2.01
N LEU A 291 -4.86 1.53 2.06
CA LEU A 291 -3.91 0.99 3.04
C LEU A 291 -2.60 1.76 3.05
N ARG A 292 -1.99 1.94 1.88
CA ARG A 292 -0.67 2.54 1.76
C ARG A 292 -0.66 4.02 2.14
N VAL A 293 -1.66 4.78 1.67
CA VAL A 293 -1.75 6.21 1.99
C VAL A 293 -2.18 6.44 3.44
N ALA A 294 -3.04 5.60 4.00
CA ALA A 294 -3.43 5.67 5.40
C ALA A 294 -2.23 5.42 6.34
N GLN A 295 -1.41 4.40 6.05
CA GLN A 295 -0.17 4.13 6.78
C GLN A 295 0.82 5.30 6.71
N LEU A 296 1.02 5.90 5.53
CA LEU A 296 1.83 7.12 5.35
C LEU A 296 1.34 8.29 6.22
N CYS A 297 0.04 8.36 6.47
CA CYS A 297 -0.59 9.41 7.27
C CYS A 297 -0.65 9.05 8.77
N GLY A 298 -0.04 7.93 9.18
CA GLY A 298 -0.04 7.45 10.57
C GLY A 298 -1.43 7.03 11.06
N MET A 299 -2.32 6.62 10.16
CA MET A 299 -3.63 6.10 10.55
C MET A 299 -3.52 4.64 10.99
N PRO A 300 -4.31 4.19 11.98
CA PRO A 300 -4.36 2.78 12.38
C PRO A 300 -5.20 1.96 11.38
N TYR A 301 -4.75 1.90 10.13
CA TYR A 301 -5.44 1.23 9.04
C TYR A 301 -4.69 -0.03 8.61
N PHE A 302 -5.35 -1.18 8.68
CA PHE A 302 -4.74 -2.49 8.51
C PHE A 302 -5.48 -3.41 7.52
N TYR A 303 -6.47 -2.87 6.80
CA TYR A 303 -7.38 -3.68 6.00
C TYR A 303 -6.87 -3.86 4.57
N ARG A 304 -6.44 -5.08 4.22
CA ARG A 304 -5.79 -5.34 2.94
C ARG A 304 -6.77 -5.44 1.78
N ASN A 305 -7.92 -6.09 1.94
CA ASN A 305 -8.89 -6.32 0.87
C ASN A 305 -10.24 -5.62 1.15
N THR A 306 -11.07 -5.50 0.12
CA THR A 306 -12.37 -4.80 0.21
C THR A 306 -13.35 -5.47 1.16
N THR A 307 -13.32 -6.80 1.30
CA THR A 307 -14.13 -7.55 2.28
C THR A 307 -13.75 -7.17 3.72
N THR A 308 -12.47 -7.04 4.01
CA THR A 308 -11.99 -6.63 5.35
C THR A 308 -12.42 -5.22 5.67
N ILE A 309 -12.35 -4.32 4.69
CA ILE A 309 -12.82 -2.93 4.85
C ILE A 309 -14.29 -2.89 5.26
N GLU A 310 -15.13 -3.67 4.58
CA GLU A 310 -16.57 -3.72 4.87
C GLU A 310 -16.90 -4.32 6.22
N LYS A 311 -16.18 -5.37 6.64
CA LYS A 311 -16.41 -6.01 7.94
C LYS A 311 -15.88 -5.18 9.11
N CYS A 312 -14.83 -4.38 8.91
CA CYS A 312 -14.15 -3.68 10.00
C CYS A 312 -14.51 -2.20 10.13
N LEU A 313 -14.95 -1.52 9.07
CA LEU A 313 -15.43 -0.14 9.17
C LEU A 313 -16.93 -0.10 9.45
N ARG A 314 -17.32 0.83 10.33
CA ARG A 314 -18.73 1.05 10.63
C ARG A 314 -19.44 1.73 9.45
N PRO A 315 -20.64 1.26 9.04
CA PRO A 315 -21.48 1.97 8.09
C PRO A 315 -21.95 3.34 8.60
N LEU A 316 -22.16 4.27 7.66
CA LEU A 316 -22.77 5.58 7.91
C LEU A 316 -24.17 5.41 8.52
N GLY A 317 -24.37 6.00 9.70
CA GLY A 317 -25.64 6.03 10.41
C GLY A 317 -26.61 7.08 9.84
N ARG A 318 -27.91 6.93 10.14
CA ARG A 318 -28.98 7.79 9.60
C ARG A 318 -28.83 9.28 9.95
N ASN A 319 -28.22 9.58 11.10
CA ASN A 319 -28.05 10.94 11.61
C ASN A 319 -26.65 11.51 11.33
N GLU A 320 -25.81 10.77 10.59
CA GLU A 320 -24.46 11.18 10.25
C GLU A 320 -24.39 11.77 8.85
N ARG A 321 -23.36 12.59 8.62
CA ARG A 321 -23.04 13.13 7.30
C ARG A 321 -21.83 12.41 6.70
N VAL A 322 -21.80 12.37 5.37
CA VAL A 322 -20.62 11.97 4.61
C VAL A 322 -19.54 13.04 4.81
N GLU A 323 -18.30 12.58 5.01
CA GLU A 323 -17.12 13.42 5.17
C GLU A 323 -16.06 13.06 4.13
N GLU A 324 -15.19 14.00 3.80
CA GLU A 324 -13.99 13.69 3.01
C GLU A 324 -13.13 12.64 3.73
N GLY A 325 -12.69 11.64 2.96
CA GLY A 325 -12.00 10.46 3.45
C GLY A 325 -12.92 9.26 3.73
N ASP A 326 -14.23 9.43 3.87
CA ASP A 326 -15.14 8.28 4.01
C ASP A 326 -15.04 7.34 2.79
N ILE A 327 -15.36 6.07 3.01
CA ILE A 327 -15.18 5.01 2.00
C ILE A 327 -16.52 4.64 1.40
N ILE A 328 -16.63 4.70 0.07
CA ILE A 328 -17.75 4.12 -0.68
C ILE A 328 -17.36 2.68 -1.00
N TRP A 329 -18.15 1.73 -0.52
CA TRP A 329 -17.91 0.31 -0.71
C TRP A 329 -19.06 -0.34 -1.46
N TYR A 330 -18.70 -1.29 -2.32
CA TYR A 330 -19.60 -2.31 -2.86
C TYR A 330 -18.78 -3.54 -3.22
N GLN A 331 -19.44 -4.68 -3.44
CA GLN A 331 -18.72 -5.95 -3.62
C GLN A 331 -17.62 -5.86 -4.69
N GLY A 332 -16.38 -6.14 -4.26
CA GLY A 332 -15.19 -6.14 -5.11
C GLY A 332 -14.59 -4.77 -5.43
N HIS A 333 -15.03 -3.66 -4.81
CA HIS A 333 -14.41 -2.34 -5.03
C HIS A 333 -14.62 -1.35 -3.88
N VAL A 334 -13.68 -0.41 -3.75
CA VAL A 334 -13.76 0.70 -2.80
C VAL A 334 -13.30 2.01 -3.44
N GLN A 335 -13.86 3.11 -2.96
CA GLN A 335 -13.56 4.47 -3.42
C GLN A 335 -13.52 5.40 -2.22
N ILE A 336 -12.84 6.54 -2.37
CA ILE A 336 -12.65 7.52 -1.30
C ILE A 336 -13.42 8.79 -1.65
N VAL A 337 -14.22 9.30 -0.71
CA VAL A 337 -14.83 10.63 -0.83
C VAL A 337 -13.72 11.67 -0.83
N SER A 338 -13.49 12.35 -1.96
CA SER A 338 -12.35 13.27 -2.12
C SER A 338 -12.76 14.73 -2.04
N ASP A 339 -13.89 15.11 -2.63
CA ASP A 339 -14.37 16.49 -2.64
C ASP A 339 -15.91 16.53 -2.59
N LEU A 340 -16.43 16.92 -1.42
CA LEU A 340 -17.88 17.01 -1.20
C LEU A 340 -18.52 18.16 -1.98
N ARG A 341 -17.78 19.26 -2.18
CA ARG A 341 -18.31 20.46 -2.85
C ARG A 341 -18.50 20.21 -4.34
N HIS A 342 -17.57 19.47 -4.95
CA HIS A 342 -17.60 19.16 -6.38
C HIS A 342 -18.11 17.76 -6.70
N ASN A 343 -18.61 17.02 -5.69
CA ASN A 343 -19.11 15.65 -5.82
C ASN A 343 -18.10 14.70 -6.51
N LYS A 344 -16.84 14.76 -6.08
CA LYS A 344 -15.76 13.91 -6.61
C LYS A 344 -15.33 12.84 -5.62
N LEU A 345 -14.86 11.73 -6.18
CA LEU A 345 -14.22 10.63 -5.46
C LEU A 345 -12.87 10.29 -6.07
N ILE A 346 -12.04 9.59 -5.30
CA ILE A 346 -10.79 8.97 -5.77
C ILE A 346 -10.94 7.46 -5.79
N GLU A 347 -10.42 6.81 -6.82
CA GLU A 347 -10.35 5.36 -6.92
C GLU A 347 -9.14 4.91 -7.73
N ALA A 348 -8.63 3.72 -7.43
CA ALA A 348 -7.82 2.93 -8.35
C ALA A 348 -8.72 1.89 -9.01
N VAL A 349 -8.95 2.02 -10.32
CA VAL A 349 -9.96 1.23 -11.05
C VAL A 349 -9.31 0.41 -12.18
N GLY A 350 -9.76 -0.84 -12.29
CA GLY A 350 -9.28 -1.78 -13.29
C GLY A 350 -9.58 -1.39 -14.74
N TYR A 351 -8.93 -2.09 -15.65
CA TYR A 351 -8.93 -1.82 -17.09
C TYR A 351 -10.27 -2.08 -17.78
N GLN A 352 -11.10 -2.98 -17.23
CA GLN A 352 -12.45 -3.28 -17.75
C GLN A 352 -13.38 -2.06 -17.72
N ALA A 353 -13.18 -1.14 -16.78
CA ALA A 353 -13.91 0.13 -16.76
C ALA A 353 -13.41 1.12 -17.82
N GLY A 354 -12.35 0.77 -18.55
CA GLY A 354 -11.69 1.59 -19.56
C GLY A 354 -10.71 2.62 -19.02
N TYR A 355 -10.50 2.67 -17.70
CA TYR A 355 -9.61 3.63 -17.04
C TYR A 355 -8.21 3.05 -16.77
N GLY A 356 -8.09 1.94 -16.02
CA GLY A 356 -6.80 1.28 -15.76
C GLY A 356 -5.80 2.09 -14.93
N ILE A 357 -6.29 2.99 -14.07
CA ILE A 357 -5.49 4.00 -13.35
C ILE A 357 -6.06 4.34 -11.97
N THR A 358 -5.27 5.09 -11.20
CA THR A 358 -5.75 5.88 -10.06
C THR A 358 -6.10 7.30 -10.51
N HIS A 359 -7.30 7.77 -10.19
CA HIS A 359 -7.79 9.09 -10.61
C HIS A 359 -8.76 9.72 -9.59
N GLU A 360 -9.02 11.01 -9.76
CA GLU A 360 -10.15 11.71 -9.14
C GLU A 360 -11.23 11.96 -10.21
N ILE A 361 -12.48 11.63 -9.90
CA ILE A 361 -13.58 11.65 -10.87
C ILE A 361 -14.91 12.03 -10.20
N GLU A 362 -15.80 12.69 -10.95
CA GLU A 362 -17.15 13.07 -10.52
C GLU A 362 -18.07 11.85 -10.36
N LEU A 363 -18.94 11.87 -9.35
CA LEU A 363 -19.90 10.79 -9.07
C LEU A 363 -20.75 10.42 -10.29
N GLU A 364 -21.22 11.42 -11.05
CA GLU A 364 -22.10 11.19 -12.20
C GLU A 364 -21.43 10.46 -13.37
N LYS A 365 -20.09 10.50 -13.44
CA LYS A 365 -19.33 9.73 -14.43
C LYS A 365 -19.14 8.29 -14.00
N VAL A 366 -19.24 8.01 -12.70
CA VAL A 366 -19.06 6.68 -12.12
C VAL A 366 -20.38 5.93 -11.99
N PHE A 367 -21.45 6.63 -11.64
CA PHE A 367 -22.73 6.05 -11.24
C PHE A 367 -23.90 6.64 -12.01
N ALA A 368 -24.70 5.77 -12.62
CA ALA A 368 -25.87 6.19 -13.38
C ALA A 368 -26.90 6.89 -12.47
N GLY A 369 -27.22 8.14 -12.77
CA GLY A 369 -28.27 8.90 -12.07
C GLY A 369 -27.87 9.45 -10.70
N ILE A 370 -26.59 9.40 -10.32
CA ILE A 370 -26.08 9.97 -9.05
C ILE A 370 -25.29 11.23 -9.36
N LYS A 371 -25.82 12.40 -8.99
CA LYS A 371 -25.14 13.69 -9.22
C LYS A 371 -24.44 14.19 -7.97
N THR A 372 -24.98 13.83 -6.80
CA THR A 372 -24.53 14.35 -5.51
C THR A 372 -24.30 13.25 -4.49
N TYR A 373 -23.55 13.58 -3.44
CA TYR A 373 -23.43 12.69 -2.27
C TYR A 373 -24.76 12.44 -1.56
N ARG A 374 -25.74 13.35 -1.67
CA ARG A 374 -27.10 13.14 -1.15
C ARG A 374 -27.81 11.99 -1.88
N ASP A 375 -27.68 11.93 -3.21
CA ASP A 375 -28.24 10.85 -4.01
C ASP A 375 -27.61 9.50 -3.62
N LEU A 376 -26.28 9.50 -3.41
CA LEU A 376 -25.55 8.31 -3.00
C LEU A 376 -25.93 7.85 -1.58
N MET A 377 -26.13 8.78 -0.65
CA MET A 377 -26.65 8.47 0.69
C MET A 377 -28.05 7.84 0.61
N GLN A 378 -28.92 8.34 -0.25
CA GLN A 378 -30.24 7.74 -0.47
C GLN A 378 -30.10 6.29 -0.94
N VAL A 379 -29.20 6.01 -1.88
CA VAL A 379 -28.90 4.62 -2.32
C VAL A 379 -28.41 3.75 -1.15
N HIS A 380 -27.47 4.24 -0.34
CA HIS A 380 -26.95 3.53 0.84
C HIS A 380 -28.06 3.14 1.83
N PHE A 381 -28.99 4.06 2.13
CA PHE A 381 -30.04 3.82 3.12
C PHE A 381 -31.23 3.03 2.57
N THR A 382 -31.59 3.25 1.30
CA THR A 382 -32.73 2.55 0.66
C THR A 382 -32.34 1.20 0.08
N LYS A 383 -31.03 0.90 -0.02
CA LYS A 383 -30.49 -0.31 -0.65
C LYS A 383 -30.94 -0.49 -2.11
N LYS A 384 -31.30 0.62 -2.78
CA LYS A 384 -31.70 0.61 -4.18
C LYS A 384 -30.51 0.17 -5.05
N PRO A 385 -30.68 -0.79 -5.99
CA PRO A 385 -29.61 -1.13 -6.91
C PRO A 385 -29.15 0.07 -7.75
N LEU A 386 -27.84 0.15 -7.99
CA LEU A 386 -27.20 1.23 -8.74
C LEU A 386 -26.40 0.66 -9.90
N LYS A 387 -26.31 1.36 -11.04
CA LYS A 387 -25.44 0.95 -12.15
C LYS A 387 -24.13 1.72 -12.10
N ARG A 388 -23.01 1.00 -12.11
CA ARG A 388 -21.69 1.59 -12.38
C ARG A 388 -21.50 1.77 -13.88
N LEU A 389 -20.91 2.89 -14.27
CA LEU A 389 -20.58 3.22 -15.65
C LEU A 389 -19.10 2.93 -15.96
N ASP A 390 -18.81 2.64 -17.21
CA ASP A 390 -17.45 2.65 -17.78
C ASP A 390 -17.06 4.06 -18.26
N LYS A 391 -15.84 4.22 -18.78
CA LYS A 391 -15.35 5.50 -19.33
C LYS A 391 -16.21 6.08 -20.47
N ASN A 392 -16.98 5.24 -21.15
CA ASN A 392 -17.84 5.62 -22.26
C ASN A 392 -19.29 5.85 -21.80
N LYS A 393 -19.52 5.94 -20.48
CA LYS A 393 -20.82 6.10 -19.84
C LYS A 393 -21.79 4.93 -20.10
N LYS A 394 -21.28 3.75 -20.48
CA LYS A 394 -22.08 2.53 -20.63
C LYS A 394 -22.16 1.79 -19.29
N PRO A 395 -23.29 1.14 -18.96
CA PRO A 395 -23.39 0.31 -17.77
C PRO A 395 -22.35 -0.83 -17.79
N LEU A 396 -21.45 -0.83 -16.82
CA LEU A 396 -20.44 -1.87 -16.62
C LEU A 396 -20.96 -3.00 -15.74
N ARG A 397 -21.62 -2.66 -14.61
CA ARG A 397 -22.23 -3.64 -13.70
C ARG A 397 -23.32 -3.04 -12.83
N THR A 398 -24.21 -3.89 -12.35
CA THR A 398 -25.20 -3.54 -11.32
C THR A 398 -24.64 -3.80 -9.93
N ILE A 399 -24.60 -2.75 -9.12
CA ILE A 399 -24.28 -2.77 -7.69
C ILE A 399 -25.58 -3.03 -6.94
N ARG A 400 -25.67 -4.22 -6.33
CA ARG A 400 -26.84 -4.62 -5.54
C ARG A 400 -26.86 -3.97 -4.16
N GLU A 401 -25.69 -3.85 -3.55
CA GLU A 401 -25.53 -3.19 -2.27
C GLU A 401 -24.37 -2.21 -2.33
N LEU A 402 -24.66 -0.96 -1.96
CA LEU A 402 -23.68 0.09 -1.73
C LEU A 402 -23.70 0.46 -0.25
N LYS A 403 -22.51 0.61 0.32
CA LYS A 403 -22.29 1.09 1.68
C LYS A 403 -21.44 2.34 1.65
N ILE A 404 -21.77 3.34 2.45
CA ILE A 404 -20.84 4.39 2.83
C ILE A 404 -20.33 4.04 4.22
N LEU A 405 -19.01 3.92 4.36
CA LEU A 405 -18.32 3.47 5.57
C LEU A 405 -17.54 4.64 6.17
N LYS A 406 -17.67 4.84 7.48
CA LYS A 406 -17.02 5.94 8.20
C LYS A 406 -15.56 5.63 8.42
N LEU A 407 -14.66 6.37 7.77
CA LEU A 407 -13.22 6.20 8.00
C LEU A 407 -12.84 6.57 9.44
N SER A 408 -13.60 7.45 10.08
CA SER A 408 -13.43 7.84 11.48
C SER A 408 -13.62 6.68 12.47
N SER A 409 -14.29 5.59 12.08
CA SER A 409 -14.49 4.41 12.93
C SER A 409 -13.21 3.58 13.14
N LEU A 410 -12.15 3.84 12.36
CA LEU A 410 -10.84 3.22 12.58
C LEU A 410 -10.34 3.41 14.01
N TRP A 411 -10.61 4.56 14.62
CA TRP A 411 -10.15 4.88 15.98
C TRP A 411 -11.10 4.40 17.07
N GLU A 412 -12.25 3.83 16.72
CA GLU A 412 -13.19 3.25 17.69
C GLU A 412 -12.77 1.81 18.05
N ASN A 413 -11.96 1.17 17.20
CA ASN A 413 -11.60 -0.25 17.27
C ASN A 413 -10.15 -0.52 17.73
N VAL A 414 -9.41 0.49 18.20
CA VAL A 414 -7.94 0.43 18.44
C VAL A 414 -7.59 0.59 19.90
#